data_AF-A0A355GSC0-F1
#
_entry.id   AF-A0A355GSC0-F1
#
_cell.length_a   1.000
_cell.length_b   1.000
_cell.length_c   1.000
_cell.angle_alpha   90.00
_cell.angle_beta   90.00
_cell.angle_gamma   90.00
#
_symmetry.space_group_name_H-M   'P 1'
#
loop_
_entity.id
_entity.type
_entity.pdbx_description
1 polymer ?
#
loop_
_entity_poly.entity_id
_entity_poly.type
_entity_poly.pdbx_seq_one_letter_code
_entity_poly.pdbx_strand_id
1 'polypeptide(L)'
;MTTIDQQLLTQLLTYYQAHLEDIIAENIAVCEVAAPPFQELERARYVARRLQEAGAESVSIDETPNVYAQISGQQPGPTLMVTAHLDTV
;
A
#
# COMPACT_ATOMS: atom_id res chain seq x y z
N MET A 1 -16.17 11.15 -19.85
CA MET A 1 -16.66 10.82 -18.50
C MET A 1 -16.32 9.37 -18.27
N THR A 2 -15.36 9.06 -17.40
CA THR A 2 -15.02 7.68 -17.06
C THR A 2 -16.17 7.13 -16.22
N THR A 3 -16.94 6.20 -16.78
CA THR A 3 -18.03 5.55 -16.04
C THR A 3 -17.39 4.59 -15.03
N ILE A 4 -17.75 4.73 -13.75
CA ILE A 4 -17.33 3.78 -12.72
C ILE A 4 -18.09 2.48 -12.93
N ASP A 5 -17.36 1.38 -13.08
CA ASP A 5 -17.92 0.03 -13.12
C ASP A 5 -18.57 -0.30 -11.76
N GLN A 6 -19.91 -0.41 -11.75
CA GLN A 6 -20.69 -0.66 -10.54
C GLN A 6 -20.48 -2.07 -9.98
N GLN A 7 -20.19 -3.04 -10.84
CA GLN A 7 -19.91 -4.41 -10.41
C GLN A 7 -18.57 -4.46 -9.68
N LEU A 8 -17.53 -3.85 -10.26
CA LEU A 8 -16.22 -3.75 -9.61
C LEU A 8 -16.29 -2.99 -8.29
N LEU A 9 -17.03 -1.88 -8.24
CA LEU A 9 -17.23 -1.11 -7.01
C LEU A 9 -17.91 -1.96 -5.92
N THR A 10 -18.93 -2.74 -6.28
CA THR A 10 -19.63 -3.63 -5.33
C THR A 10 -18.70 -4.72 -4.80
N GLN A 11 -17.86 -5.30 -5.66
CA GLN A 11 -16.86 -6.29 -5.25
C GLN A 11 -15.83 -5.69 -4.29
N LEU A 12 -15.33 -4.48 -4.58
CA LEU A 12 -14.38 -3.76 -3.72
C LEU A 12 -15.00 -3.45 -2.35
N LEU A 13 -16.25 -2.97 -2.31
CA LEU A 13 -16.95 -2.70 -1.05
C LEU A 13 -17.16 -3.97 -0.22
N THR A 14 -17.49 -5.08 -0.87
CA THR A 14 -17.66 -6.38 -0.20
C THR A 14 -16.34 -6.87 0.40
N TYR A 15 -15.25 -6.78 -0.38
CA TYR A 15 -13.90 -7.12 0.09
C TYR A 15 -13.49 -6.24 1.28
N TYR A 16 -13.66 -4.93 1.15
CA TYR A 16 -13.32 -3.98 2.22
C TYR A 16 -14.07 -4.29 3.52
N GLN A 17 -15.38 -4.57 3.43
CA GLN A 17 -16.17 -4.92 4.61
C GLN A 17 -15.73 -6.24 5.25
N ALA A 18 -15.41 -7.26 4.44
CA ALA A 18 -14.95 -8.55 4.94
C ALA A 18 -13.56 -8.50 5.60
N HIS A 19 -12.73 -7.53 5.24
CA HIS A 19 -11.34 -7.39 5.71
C HIS A 19 -11.11 -6.15 6.57
N LEU A 20 -12.16 -5.48 7.04
CA LEU A 20 -12.04 -4.22 7.76
C LEU A 20 -11.16 -4.36 9.01
N GLU A 21 -11.34 -5.44 9.77
CA GLU A 21 -10.56 -5.68 10.99
C GLU A 21 -9.08 -5.92 10.69
N ASP A 22 -8.76 -6.68 9.63
CA ASP A 22 -7.38 -6.91 9.19
C ASP A 22 -6.72 -5.59 8.74
N ILE A 23 -7.47 -4.75 8.00
CA ILE A 23 -7.00 -3.44 7.53
C ILE A 23 -6.73 -2.53 8.74
N ILE A 24 -7.62 -2.49 9.74
CA ILE A 24 -7.41 -1.71 10.95
C ILE A 24 -6.17 -2.21 11.71
N ALA A 25 -6.03 -3.53 11.89
CA ALA A 25 -4.88 -4.11 12.54
C ALA A 25 -3.56 -3.76 11.82
N GLU A 26 -3.57 -3.79 10.48
CA GLU A 26 -2.40 -3.40 9.68
C GLU A 26 -2.07 -1.91 9.85
N ASN A 27 -3.07 -1.02 9.83
CA ASN A 27 -2.86 0.41 10.06
C ASN A 27 -2.25 0.67 11.45
N ILE A 28 -2.72 -0.04 12.48
CA ILE A 28 -2.14 0.04 13.83
C ILE A 28 -0.68 -0.41 13.79
N ALA A 29 -0.39 -1.58 13.22
CA ALA A 29 0.96 -2.13 13.16
C ALA A 29 1.95 -1.21 12.42
N VAL A 30 1.54 -0.58 11.31
CA VAL A 30 2.36 0.43 10.61
C VAL A 30 2.65 1.63 11.53
N CYS A 31 1.63 2.13 12.23
CA CYS A 31 1.76 3.30 13.12
C CYS A 31 2.62 3.01 14.36
N GLU A 32 2.64 1.78 14.85
CA GLU A 32 3.48 1.37 15.99
C GLU A 32 4.98 1.35 15.66
N VAL A 33 5.35 1.25 14.39
CA VAL A 33 6.75 1.44 13.97
C VAL A 33 7.07 2.92 13.95
N ALA A 34 7.85 3.44 14.90
CA ALA A 34 8.21 4.85 14.93
C ALA A 34 8.88 5.31 13.62
N ALA A 35 8.46 6.45 13.08
CA ALA A 35 9.05 7.07 11.89
C ALA A 35 9.08 8.60 12.02
N PRO A 36 9.89 9.17 12.94
CA PRO A 36 10.13 10.61 12.96
C PRO A 36 10.66 11.10 11.61
N PRO A 37 10.54 12.40 11.30
CA PRO A 37 11.05 12.93 10.04
C PRO A 37 12.54 12.59 9.85
N PHE A 38 12.90 12.07 8.68
CA PHE A 38 14.23 11.60 8.30
C PHE A 38 14.74 10.34 9.03
N GLN A 39 13.86 9.61 9.73
CA GLN A 39 14.16 8.38 10.46
C GLN A 39 13.17 7.24 10.11
N GLU A 40 12.70 7.20 8.86
CA GLU A 40 11.61 6.34 8.41
C GLU A 40 12.06 4.91 8.03
N LEU A 41 13.36 4.61 8.04
CA LEU A 41 13.92 3.37 7.47
C LEU A 41 13.30 2.09 8.03
N GLU A 42 13.05 2.00 9.34
CA GLU A 42 12.45 0.81 9.93
C GLU A 42 10.99 0.63 9.50
N ARG A 43 10.22 1.72 9.40
CA ARG A 43 8.86 1.68 8.85
C ARG A 43 8.87 1.35 7.36
N ALA A 44 9.81 1.88 6.60
CA ALA A 44 9.99 1.54 5.19
C ALA A 44 10.25 0.04 5.00
N ARG A 45 11.11 -0.57 5.84
CA ARG A 45 11.36 -2.02 5.84
C ARG A 45 10.10 -2.82 6.16
N TYR A 46 9.34 -2.36 7.16
CA TYR A 46 8.06 -2.98 7.52
C TYR A 46 7.08 -2.94 6.33
N VAL A 47 6.85 -1.77 5.74
CA VAL A 47 5.92 -1.59 4.61
C VAL A 47 6.37 -2.39 3.39
N ALA A 48 7.67 -2.39 3.05
CA ALA A 48 8.21 -3.19 1.95
C ALA A 48 7.93 -4.69 2.16
N ARG A 49 8.15 -5.22 3.37
CA ARG A 49 7.85 -6.61 3.71
C ARG A 49 6.35 -6.92 3.53
N ARG A 50 5.47 -6.04 4.01
CA ARG A 50 4.01 -6.24 3.90
C ARG A 50 3.52 -6.18 2.46
N LEU A 51 4.07 -5.29 1.63
CA LEU A 51 3.78 -5.24 0.19
C LEU A 51 4.22 -6.53 -0.52
N GLN A 52 5.39 -7.07 -0.19
CA GLN A 52 5.84 -8.37 -0.71
C GLN A 52 4.90 -9.52 -0.28
N GLU A 53 4.50 -9.56 0.99
CA GLU A 53 3.57 -10.56 1.53
C GLU A 53 2.17 -10.46 0.92
N ALA A 54 1.73 -9.25 0.54
CA ALA A 54 0.50 -9.01 -0.20
C ALA A 54 0.59 -9.37 -1.70
N GLY A 55 1.76 -9.81 -2.18
CA GLY A 55 1.98 -10.25 -3.56
C GLY A 55 2.42 -9.14 -4.52
N ALA A 56 2.88 -7.99 -4.02
CA ALA A 56 3.46 -6.97 -4.88
C ALA A 56 4.82 -7.42 -5.44
N GLU A 57 5.09 -7.02 -6.67
CA GLU A 57 6.31 -7.29 -7.42
C GLU A 57 7.30 -6.14 -7.27
N SER A 58 8.57 -6.40 -7.61
CA SER A 58 9.62 -5.39 -7.73
C SER A 58 9.74 -4.45 -6.52
N VAL A 59 9.56 -4.99 -5.31
CA VAL A 59 9.58 -4.18 -4.09
C VAL A 59 11.02 -3.75 -3.75
N SER A 60 11.24 -2.44 -3.65
CA SER A 60 12.54 -1.86 -3.35
C SER A 60 12.43 -0.68 -2.37
N ILE A 61 13.55 -0.39 -1.71
CA ILE A 61 13.72 0.79 -0.86
C ILE A 61 14.89 1.59 -1.44
N ASP A 62 14.71 2.90 -1.63
CA ASP A 62 15.78 3.79 -2.09
C ASP A 62 16.64 4.35 -0.93
N GLU A 63 17.52 5.30 -1.25
CA GLU A 63 18.40 5.97 -0.29
C GLU A 63 17.68 6.96 0.65
N THR A 64 16.47 7.39 0.33
CA THR A 64 15.64 8.32 1.11
C THR A 64 14.39 7.60 1.63
N PRO A 65 14.61 6.50 2.36
CA PRO A 65 13.74 5.32 2.57
C PRO A 65 12.34 5.28 1.90
N ASN A 66 12.22 5.62 0.62
CA ASN A 66 10.96 5.48 -0.12
C ASN A 66 10.76 4.00 -0.47
N VAL A 67 9.53 3.51 -0.32
CA VAL A 67 9.17 2.15 -0.72
C VAL A 67 8.48 2.19 -2.07
N TYR A 68 9.04 1.48 -3.04
CA TYR A 68 8.42 1.27 -4.36
C TYR A 68 7.94 -0.17 -4.46
N ALA A 69 6.76 -0.37 -5.02
CA ALA A 69 6.19 -1.68 -5.31
C ALA A 69 5.33 -1.60 -6.55
N GLN A 70 5.26 -2.70 -7.30
CA GLN A 70 4.48 -2.79 -8.53
C GLN A 70 3.42 -3.88 -8.41
N ILE A 71 2.22 -3.60 -8.90
CA ILE A 71 1.19 -4.62 -9.15
C ILE A 71 0.96 -4.66 -10.66
N SER A 72 1.39 -5.75 -11.29
CA SER A 72 1.31 -5.88 -12.74
C SER A 72 -0.15 -6.03 -13.19
N GLY A 73 -0.58 -5.16 -14.11
CA GLY A 73 -1.89 -5.26 -14.72
C GLY A 73 -2.02 -6.52 -15.57
N GLN A 74 -3.21 -7.13 -15.59
CA GLN A 74 -3.45 -8.34 -16.40
C GLN A 74 -3.59 -8.03 -17.89
N GLN A 75 -3.84 -6.77 -18.25
CA GLN A 75 -4.05 -6.30 -19.63
C GLN A 75 -3.32 -4.97 -19.85
N PRO A 76 -2.90 -4.65 -21.09
CA PRO A 76 -2.30 -3.36 -21.40
C PRO A 76 -3.22 -2.19 -21.01
N GLY A 77 -2.66 -1.16 -20.40
CA GLY A 77 -3.41 -0.01 -19.91
C GLY A 77 -2.52 1.09 -19.32
N PRO A 78 -3.12 2.20 -18.88
CA PRO A 78 -2.37 3.27 -18.21
C PRO A 78 -1.81 2.79 -16.87
N THR A 79 -0.62 3.27 -16.52
CA THR A 79 -0.03 3.08 -15.19
C THR A 79 -0.68 4.04 -14.20
N LEU A 80 -1.14 3.52 -13.07
CA LEU A 80 -1.61 4.31 -11.93
C LEU A 80 -0.57 4.27 -10.81
N MET A 81 -0.18 5.44 -10.30
CA MET A 81 0.68 5.56 -9.13
C MET A 81 -0.15 6.01 -7.93
N VAL A 82 -0.10 5.22 -6.85
CA VAL A 82 -0.70 5.55 -5.56
C VAL A 82 0.46 5.90 -4.62
N THR A 83 0.39 7.06 -3.97
CA THR A 83 1.45 7.54 -3.06
C THR A 83 0.89 7.84 -1.68
N ALA A 84 1.71 7.59 -0.66
CA ALA A 84 1.50 7.95 0.73
C ALA A 84 2.85 8.25 1.38
N HIS A 85 2.85 9.06 2.43
CA HIS A 85 4.06 9.40 3.18
C HIS A 85 4.22 8.45 4.38
N LEU A 86 5.47 8.17 4.79
CA LEU A 86 5.78 7.24 5.87
C LEU A 86 6.01 7.93 7.22
N ASP A 87 6.40 9.20 7.21
CA ASP A 87 6.78 9.99 8.38
C ASP A 87 5.60 10.32 9.31
N THR A 88 5.92 10.55 10.58
CA THR A 88 4.99 11.01 11.62
C THR A 88 5.51 12.26 12.31
N VAL A 89 4.58 13.04 12.88
CA VAL A 89 4.86 14.23 13.71
C VAL A 89 5.21 13.90 15.15
#